data_AF-A0A0M0J4W9-F1
#
_entry.id   AF-A0A0M0J4W9-F1
#
_cell.length_a   1.000
_cell.length_b   1.000
_cell.length_c   1.000
_cell.angle_alpha   90.00
_cell.angle_beta   90.00
_cell.angle_gamma   90.00
#
_symmetry.space_group_name_H-M   'P 1'
#
loop_
_entity.id
_entity.type
_entity.pdbx_description
1 polymer ?
#
loop_
_entity_poly.entity_id
_entity_poly.type
_entity_poly.pdbx_seq_one_letter_code
_entity_poly.pdbx_strand_id
1 'polypeptide(L)'
;EKLCRYCFDGEDEGPLISPCNCRGDQKWVHLQCLRRWQRMVLVSQPTHPAFYERDPRHYRCNVCKGLFTCEPPTRLELMESFTGPELGALMAPGCIIASHATFSAELMSQMQGMPSFMREHSPYAHWCAGVFLITEVEPLDPTLTVPIHSPGALEAVRDRLGDNLMISLQGQRLRLMPGGALTGVAPDELGESLAALTYSEGMRLTLERTPPPGCGDDHVTAINLARQTTRPIDETAFVQARDAVLARLPEASAVRVMHYIGGPCSPDEVSHCVVSGGNRESCGWTVLKHLDEALELACRRAFDDVVEGQGDVRCGQAVKLVGLQTRHELNGECGVALCYQPSAGRWVVRLKDGQGKQLKPSNLEVLGDGAPVVHCVWGDAQWSRTQLLGEIARGHWGLCHASVAEMLAPPTERWAALDGRLVFAPETEMMEDFIRRGVAEMERERALQSRAADASASAVEAAEDAEAARGRGGSRKC
;
A
#
# COMPACT_ATOMS: atom_id res chain seq x y z
N GLU A 1 46.45 9.22 -18.18
CA GLU A 1 45.14 8.67 -18.59
C GLU A 1 44.04 9.33 -17.76
N LYS A 2 42.83 9.50 -18.30
CA LYS A 2 41.71 9.99 -17.48
C LYS A 2 41.10 8.80 -16.77
N LEU A 3 41.06 8.83 -15.45
CA LEU A 3 40.46 7.77 -14.64
C LEU A 3 39.36 8.37 -13.78
N CYS A 4 38.30 7.61 -13.56
CA CYS A 4 37.24 7.96 -12.63
C CYS A 4 37.78 7.98 -11.20
N ARG A 5 37.52 9.08 -10.48
CA ARG A 5 37.93 9.20 -9.07
C ARG A 5 37.30 8.16 -8.13
N TYR A 6 36.16 7.58 -8.50
CA TYR A 6 35.40 6.67 -7.62
C TYR A 6 35.75 5.19 -7.83
N CYS A 7 35.84 4.72 -9.08
CA CYS A 7 36.18 3.32 -9.38
C CYS A 7 37.61 3.11 -9.86
N PHE A 8 38.32 4.19 -10.20
CA PHE A 8 39.67 4.17 -10.77
C PHE A 8 39.79 3.59 -12.19
N ASP A 9 38.67 3.37 -12.89
CA ASP A 9 38.64 2.91 -14.28
C ASP A 9 38.56 4.06 -15.30
N GLY A 10 38.90 3.75 -16.55
CA GLY A 10 38.94 4.68 -17.68
C GLY A 10 37.60 4.90 -18.38
N GLU A 11 37.65 5.38 -19.62
CA GLU A 11 36.45 5.65 -20.44
C GLU A 11 35.77 4.36 -20.95
N ASP A 12 36.41 3.19 -20.79
CA ASP A 12 35.89 1.88 -21.21
C ASP A 12 34.62 1.46 -20.42
N GLU A 13 34.52 1.86 -19.15
CA GLU A 13 33.35 1.62 -18.29
C GLU A 13 32.24 2.67 -18.48
N GLY A 14 32.48 3.70 -19.31
CA GLY A 14 31.49 4.73 -19.65
C GLY A 14 32.08 6.13 -19.75
N PRO A 15 31.25 7.13 -20.16
CA PRO A 15 31.72 8.48 -20.38
C PRO A 15 32.14 9.16 -19.06
N LEU A 16 33.34 9.74 -19.06
CA LEU A 16 33.86 10.55 -17.95
C LEU A 16 33.41 12.01 -18.10
N ILE A 17 32.90 12.57 -17.01
CA ILE A 17 32.49 13.97 -16.89
C ILE A 17 33.36 14.71 -15.87
N SER A 18 33.35 16.04 -15.94
CA SER A 18 33.97 16.93 -14.94
C SER A 18 32.87 17.74 -14.25
N PRO A 19 32.16 17.17 -13.25
CA PRO A 19 30.92 17.75 -12.73
C PRO A 19 31.18 18.91 -11.76
N CYS A 20 32.42 19.25 -11.43
CA CYS A 20 32.74 20.29 -10.45
C CYS A 20 34.09 20.94 -10.76
N ASN A 21 34.48 21.89 -9.91
CA ASN A 21 35.71 22.70 -10.07
C ASN A 21 36.99 22.01 -9.55
N CYS A 22 36.97 20.70 -9.33
CA CYS A 22 38.19 19.96 -8.96
C CYS A 22 39.24 20.06 -10.07
N ARG A 23 40.53 20.03 -9.69
CA ARG A 23 41.67 20.12 -10.62
C ARG A 23 42.40 18.77 -10.68
N GLY A 24 43.20 18.60 -11.73
CA GLY A 24 43.99 17.38 -11.93
C GLY A 24 43.16 16.18 -12.37
N ASP A 25 43.57 15.01 -11.90
CA ASP A 25 42.93 13.70 -12.07
C ASP A 25 41.60 13.58 -11.31
N GLN A 26 41.48 14.19 -10.12
CA GLN A 26 40.29 14.11 -9.24
C GLN A 26 39.01 14.74 -9.80
N LYS A 27 39.07 15.40 -10.96
CA LYS A 27 37.89 16.02 -11.59
C LYS A 27 37.07 15.05 -12.44
N TRP A 28 37.69 13.97 -12.92
CA TRP A 28 37.04 13.02 -13.81
C TRP A 28 36.26 11.98 -13.01
N VAL A 29 34.97 11.82 -13.33
CA VAL A 29 34.10 10.80 -12.74
C VAL A 29 33.14 10.26 -13.78
N HIS A 30 32.75 8.98 -13.68
CA HIS A 30 31.58 8.49 -14.40
C HIS A 30 30.31 9.06 -13.76
N LEU A 31 29.31 9.40 -14.58
CA LEU A 31 28.01 9.85 -14.07
C LEU A 31 27.38 8.80 -13.15
N GLN A 32 27.45 7.52 -13.53
CA GLN A 32 26.90 6.42 -12.74
C GLN A 32 27.59 6.29 -11.37
N CYS A 33 28.92 6.47 -11.30
CA CYS A 33 29.64 6.46 -10.02
C CYS A 33 29.24 7.63 -9.12
N LEU A 34 29.06 8.84 -9.68
CA LEU A 34 28.56 9.98 -8.92
C LEU A 34 27.14 9.71 -8.38
N ARG A 35 26.26 9.14 -9.21
CA ARG A 35 24.90 8.75 -8.79
C ARG A 35 24.91 7.68 -7.71
N ARG A 36 25.77 6.67 -7.81
CA ARG A 36 25.95 5.64 -6.78
C ARG A 36 26.42 6.25 -5.46
N TRP A 37 27.36 7.18 -5.50
CA TRP A 37 27.81 7.87 -4.30
C TRP A 37 26.71 8.76 -3.69
N GLN A 38 25.97 9.51 -4.51
CA GLN A 38 24.81 10.29 -4.07
C GLN A 38 23.73 9.39 -3.45
N ARG A 39 23.46 8.23 -4.05
CA ARG A 39 22.57 7.20 -3.52
C ARG A 39 22.99 6.73 -2.11
N MET A 40 24.29 6.55 -1.86
CA MET A 40 24.79 6.14 -0.54
C MET A 40 24.56 7.18 0.57
N VAL A 41 24.38 8.45 0.23
CA VAL A 41 24.06 9.51 1.22
C VAL A 41 22.68 9.30 1.85
N LEU A 42 21.75 8.65 1.14
CA LEU A 42 20.38 8.42 1.60
C LEU A 42 20.21 7.21 2.52
N VAL A 43 21.12 6.24 2.46
CA VAL A 43 21.01 5.00 3.24
C VAL A 43 20.88 5.28 4.74
N SER A 44 21.55 6.33 5.24
CA SER A 44 21.50 6.72 6.65
C SER A 44 20.41 7.76 6.98
N GLN A 45 19.54 8.14 6.04
CA GLN A 45 18.53 9.18 6.27
C GLN A 45 17.15 8.58 6.62
N PRO A 46 16.34 9.26 7.44
CA PRO A 46 14.94 8.89 7.65
C PRO A 46 14.13 8.93 6.34
N THR A 47 13.10 8.10 6.28
CA THR A 47 12.12 8.01 5.18
C THR A 47 10.92 8.90 5.37
N HIS A 48 10.62 9.33 6.59
CA HIS A 48 9.48 10.19 6.82
C HIS A 48 9.75 11.61 6.24
N PRO A 49 8.83 12.17 5.43
CA PRO A 49 9.06 13.44 4.73
C PRO A 49 9.41 14.62 5.64
N ALA A 50 8.85 14.67 6.86
CA ALA A 50 9.14 15.73 7.82
C ALA A 50 10.62 15.82 8.27
N PHE A 51 11.41 14.78 8.02
CA PHE A 51 12.85 14.73 8.34
C PHE A 51 13.73 14.74 7.10
N TYR A 52 13.19 15.09 5.93
CA TYR A 52 13.98 15.24 4.71
C TYR A 52 14.85 16.49 4.80
N GLU A 53 16.15 16.30 5.06
CA GLU A 53 17.13 17.36 4.92
C GLU A 53 17.75 17.31 3.52
N ARG A 54 17.80 18.48 2.84
CA ARG A 54 18.56 18.61 1.59
C ARG A 54 20.04 18.52 1.86
N ASP A 55 20.55 17.30 1.93
CA ASP A 55 21.96 17.03 2.18
C ASP A 55 22.84 17.69 1.10
N PRO A 56 23.73 18.61 1.48
CA PRO A 56 24.65 19.27 0.56
C PRO A 56 25.44 18.31 -0.33
N ARG A 57 25.70 17.08 0.15
CA ARG A 57 26.43 16.05 -0.58
C ARG A 57 25.73 15.64 -1.88
N HIS A 58 24.41 15.80 -2.00
CA HIS A 58 23.72 15.50 -3.25
C HIS A 58 24.01 16.51 -4.38
N TYR A 59 24.35 17.75 -4.07
CA TYR A 59 24.51 18.82 -5.07
C TYR A 59 25.84 19.58 -4.97
N ARG A 60 26.70 19.26 -3.99
CA ARG A 60 28.03 19.84 -3.81
C ARG A 60 29.11 18.78 -3.71
N CYS A 61 30.23 19.05 -4.36
CA CYS A 61 31.43 18.22 -4.25
C CYS A 61 32.03 18.30 -2.85
N ASN A 62 32.32 17.15 -2.22
CA ASN A 62 32.96 17.13 -0.91
C ASN A 62 34.39 17.68 -0.87
N VAL A 63 35.07 17.77 -2.02
CA VAL A 63 36.44 18.27 -2.12
C VAL A 63 36.48 19.76 -2.42
N CYS A 64 36.01 20.18 -3.60
CA CYS A 64 36.11 21.59 -3.98
C CYS A 64 34.94 22.45 -3.46
N LYS A 65 33.92 21.85 -2.82
CA LYS A 65 32.70 22.50 -2.29
C LYS A 65 31.83 23.22 -3.33
N GLY A 66 32.23 23.17 -4.60
CA GLY A 66 31.49 23.70 -5.74
C GLY A 66 30.24 22.86 -6.04
N LEU A 67 29.24 23.51 -6.65
CA LEU A 67 28.03 22.85 -7.12
C LEU A 67 28.34 21.87 -8.25
N PHE A 68 27.60 20.77 -8.29
CA PHE A 68 27.66 19.88 -9.44
C PHE A 68 27.02 20.55 -10.66
N THR A 69 27.64 20.39 -11.84
CA THR A 69 27.10 20.92 -13.11
C THR A 69 25.99 20.04 -13.68
N CYS A 70 25.94 18.77 -13.28
CA CYS A 70 24.81 17.90 -13.56
C CYS A 70 23.69 18.14 -12.54
N GLU A 71 22.44 18.09 -12.99
CA GLU A 71 21.29 18.19 -12.09
C GLU A 71 21.36 17.09 -11.01
N PRO A 72 21.07 17.40 -9.73
CA PRO A 72 21.01 16.39 -8.69
C PRO A 72 19.84 15.44 -8.98
N PRO A 73 19.97 14.14 -8.66
CA PRO A 73 18.88 13.21 -8.87
C PRO A 73 17.76 13.52 -7.87
N THR A 74 16.52 13.32 -8.28
CA THR A 74 15.37 13.49 -7.39
C THR A 74 15.36 12.40 -6.32
N ARG A 75 14.66 12.64 -5.21
CA ARG A 75 14.50 11.61 -4.18
C ARG A 75 13.78 10.38 -4.73
N LEU A 76 12.83 10.57 -5.66
CA LEU A 76 12.14 9.47 -6.33
C LEU A 76 13.12 8.61 -7.14
N GLU A 77 13.91 9.21 -8.03
CA GLU A 77 14.90 8.48 -8.84
C GLU A 77 15.87 7.69 -7.94
N LEU A 78 16.27 8.27 -6.81
CA LEU A 78 17.13 7.61 -5.84
C LEU A 78 16.43 6.44 -5.15
N MET A 79 15.18 6.61 -4.69
CA MET A 79 14.40 5.51 -4.07
C MET A 79 14.11 4.39 -5.07
N GLU A 80 13.70 4.71 -6.29
CA GLU A 80 13.45 3.74 -7.37
C GLU A 80 14.69 2.93 -7.71
N SER A 81 15.89 3.52 -7.56
CA SER A 81 17.14 2.77 -7.75
C SER A 81 17.37 1.66 -6.72
N PHE A 82 16.72 1.73 -5.54
CA PHE A 82 16.78 0.68 -4.51
C PHE A 82 15.67 -0.37 -4.66
N THR A 83 14.49 0.02 -5.13
CA THR A 83 13.33 -0.87 -5.25
C THR A 83 13.20 -1.53 -6.62
N GLY A 84 13.71 -0.88 -7.66
CA GLY A 84 13.40 -1.22 -9.05
C GLY A 84 12.05 -0.66 -9.53
N PRO A 85 11.82 -0.64 -10.86
CA PRO A 85 10.65 -0.01 -11.47
C PRO A 85 9.34 -0.80 -11.25
N GLU A 86 9.42 -2.13 -11.08
CA GLU A 86 8.25 -2.99 -10.92
C GLU A 86 7.44 -2.67 -9.66
N LEU A 87 8.14 -2.41 -8.54
CA LEU A 87 7.51 -2.03 -7.28
C LEU A 87 6.84 -0.66 -7.36
N GLY A 88 7.42 0.28 -8.10
CA GLY A 88 6.80 1.57 -8.37
C GLY A 88 5.48 1.45 -9.13
N ALA A 89 5.38 0.51 -10.07
CA ALA A 89 4.16 0.22 -10.83
C ALA A 89 3.06 -0.44 -9.97
N LEU A 90 3.44 -1.21 -8.94
CA LEU A 90 2.51 -1.82 -7.98
C LEU A 90 1.97 -0.83 -6.93
N MET A 91 2.49 0.39 -6.89
CA MET A 91 1.92 1.48 -6.06
C MET A 91 0.75 2.12 -6.78
N ALA A 92 -0.33 1.35 -6.93
CA ALA A 92 -1.54 1.74 -7.65
C ALA A 92 -2.79 1.18 -6.96
N PRO A 93 -3.96 1.83 -7.13
CA PRO A 93 -5.23 1.31 -6.62
C PRO A 93 -5.46 -0.15 -7.02
N GLY A 94 -5.97 -0.96 -6.08
CA GLY A 94 -6.18 -2.40 -6.30
C GLY A 94 -4.93 -3.26 -6.13
N CYS A 95 -3.84 -2.71 -5.61
CA CYS A 95 -2.68 -3.47 -5.15
C CYS A 95 -2.67 -3.58 -3.61
N ILE A 96 -1.99 -4.59 -3.09
CA ILE A 96 -1.78 -4.84 -1.67
C ILE A 96 -0.36 -4.43 -1.29
N ILE A 97 -0.23 -3.80 -0.13
CA ILE A 97 1.01 -3.63 0.62
C ILE A 97 0.91 -4.55 1.84
N ALA A 98 1.84 -5.47 2.02
CA ALA A 98 1.84 -6.36 3.18
C ALA A 98 3.18 -6.38 3.89
N SER A 99 3.15 -6.48 5.22
CA SER A 99 4.37 -6.45 6.03
C SER A 99 5.19 -7.71 5.81
N HIS A 100 6.52 -7.58 5.71
CA HIS A 100 7.42 -8.72 5.63
C HIS A 100 7.35 -9.58 6.91
N ALA A 101 7.57 -10.89 6.79
CA ALA A 101 7.48 -11.83 7.92
C ALA A 101 8.47 -11.49 9.05
N THR A 102 9.75 -11.30 8.71
CA THR A 102 10.78 -10.90 9.66
C THR A 102 10.49 -9.52 10.28
N PHE A 103 9.96 -8.58 9.50
CA PHE A 103 9.58 -7.26 10.02
C PHE A 103 8.44 -7.36 11.02
N SER A 104 7.42 -8.16 10.71
CA SER A 104 6.28 -8.39 11.61
C SER A 104 6.73 -9.08 12.90
N ALA A 105 7.61 -10.08 12.82
CA ALA A 105 8.15 -10.77 13.98
C ALA A 105 8.93 -9.83 14.91
N GLU A 106 9.74 -8.92 14.34
CA GLU A 106 10.47 -7.90 15.09
C GLU A 106 9.52 -6.93 15.82
N LEU A 107 8.50 -6.42 15.13
CA LEU A 107 7.48 -5.56 15.75
C LEU A 107 6.73 -6.28 16.88
N MET A 108 6.36 -7.55 16.68
CA MET A 108 5.71 -8.36 17.72
C MET A 108 6.61 -8.53 18.95
N SER A 109 7.91 -8.81 18.73
CA SER A 109 8.90 -8.93 19.81
C SER A 109 9.01 -7.65 20.63
N GLN A 110 9.10 -6.49 19.95
CA GLN A 110 9.13 -5.18 20.60
C GLN A 110 7.84 -4.90 21.40
N MET A 111 6.68 -5.24 20.83
CA MET A 111 5.40 -5.10 21.53
C MET A 111 5.34 -6.01 22.77
N GLN A 112 5.82 -7.25 22.71
CA GLN A 112 5.84 -8.17 23.86
C GLN A 112 6.66 -7.63 25.04
N GLY A 113 7.68 -6.82 24.78
CA GLY A 113 8.44 -6.12 25.82
C GLY A 113 7.68 -4.97 26.51
N MET A 114 6.54 -4.53 25.97
CA MET A 114 5.75 -3.43 26.52
C MET A 114 4.71 -3.90 27.55
N PRO A 115 4.40 -3.09 28.58
CA PRO A 115 3.26 -3.32 29.46
C PRO A 115 1.93 -3.47 28.68
N SER A 116 1.00 -4.29 29.16
CA SER A 116 -0.24 -4.63 28.45
C SER A 116 -1.06 -3.41 28.00
N PHE A 117 -1.20 -2.39 28.86
CA PHE A 117 -1.93 -1.17 28.51
C PHE A 117 -1.28 -0.35 27.39
N MET A 118 0.05 -0.43 27.23
CA MET A 118 0.76 0.24 26.13
C MET A 118 0.70 -0.58 24.84
N ARG A 119 0.65 -1.92 24.92
CA ARG A 119 0.53 -2.80 23.75
C ARG A 119 -0.73 -2.50 22.95
N GLU A 120 -1.85 -2.33 23.63
CA GLU A 120 -3.16 -2.07 23.01
C GLU A 120 -3.22 -0.72 22.29
N HIS A 121 -2.42 0.25 22.72
CA HIS A 121 -2.36 1.60 22.15
C HIS A 121 -1.10 1.82 21.30
N SER A 122 -0.34 0.76 21.02
CA SER A 122 0.91 0.88 20.30
C SER A 122 0.65 1.15 18.81
N PRO A 123 1.28 2.18 18.21
CA PRO A 123 1.21 2.41 16.77
C PRO A 123 1.70 1.22 15.94
N TYR A 124 2.53 0.35 16.53
CA TYR A 124 3.02 -0.88 15.88
C TYR A 124 1.93 -1.90 15.58
N ALA A 125 0.80 -1.84 16.29
CA ALA A 125 -0.33 -2.73 16.06
C ALA A 125 -0.88 -2.59 14.63
N HIS A 126 -0.86 -1.39 14.04
CA HIS A 126 -1.32 -1.18 12.67
C HIS A 126 -0.45 -1.91 11.64
N TRP A 127 0.85 -1.99 11.88
CA TRP A 127 1.85 -2.45 10.89
C TRP A 127 2.15 -3.93 10.98
N CYS A 128 2.01 -4.51 12.17
CA CYS A 128 2.27 -5.93 12.43
C CYS A 128 1.28 -6.83 11.67
N ALA A 129 1.79 -7.80 10.89
CA ALA A 129 0.97 -8.65 10.02
C ALA A 129 -0.06 -7.84 9.19
N GLY A 130 0.35 -6.64 8.76
CA GLY A 130 -0.51 -5.69 8.07
C GLY A 130 -0.77 -6.12 6.64
N VAL A 131 -2.01 -5.96 6.18
CA VAL A 131 -2.44 -6.20 4.80
C VAL A 131 -3.24 -5.00 4.34
N PHE A 132 -2.61 -4.09 3.61
CA PHE A 132 -3.19 -2.82 3.21
C PHE A 132 -3.59 -2.85 1.73
N LEU A 133 -4.87 -2.64 1.43
CA LEU A 133 -5.34 -2.43 0.06
C LEU A 133 -5.18 -0.96 -0.31
N ILE A 134 -4.37 -0.68 -1.34
CA ILE A 134 -4.25 0.67 -1.90
C ILE A 134 -5.59 1.02 -2.56
N THR A 135 -6.22 2.08 -2.06
CA THR A 135 -7.49 2.59 -2.56
C THR A 135 -7.27 3.74 -3.52
N GLU A 136 -6.32 4.62 -3.22
CA GLU A 136 -6.06 5.85 -3.95
C GLU A 136 -4.56 6.15 -4.05
N VAL A 137 -4.18 6.73 -5.19
CA VAL A 137 -2.84 7.29 -5.40
C VAL A 137 -3.04 8.60 -6.14
N GLU A 138 -2.89 9.71 -5.41
CA GLU A 138 -3.21 11.04 -5.91
C GLU A 138 -1.97 11.93 -5.88
N PRO A 139 -1.75 12.79 -6.90
CA PRO A 139 -0.72 13.80 -6.82
C PRO A 139 -0.96 14.71 -5.61
N LEU A 140 0.11 15.02 -4.87
CA LEU A 140 0.00 15.94 -3.74
C LEU A 140 -0.40 17.34 -4.23
N ASP A 141 -1.43 17.92 -3.62
CA ASP A 141 -1.83 19.30 -3.93
C ASP A 141 -0.64 20.26 -3.67
N PRO A 142 -0.20 21.03 -4.70
CA PRO A 142 0.83 22.04 -4.53
C PRO A 142 0.40 23.13 -3.54
N THR A 143 -0.91 23.36 -3.42
CA THR A 143 -1.50 24.41 -2.59
C THR A 143 -2.04 23.87 -1.27
N LEU A 144 -1.98 24.72 -0.25
CA LEU A 144 -2.45 24.47 1.09
C LEU A 144 -3.32 25.63 1.50
N THR A 145 -4.56 25.34 1.89
CA THR A 145 -5.47 26.35 2.42
C THR A 145 -5.40 26.32 3.95
N VAL A 146 -4.83 27.36 4.54
CA VAL A 146 -4.65 27.48 5.98
C VAL A 146 -5.79 28.30 6.58
N PRO A 147 -6.68 27.68 7.40
CA PRO A 147 -7.69 28.43 8.12
C PRO A 147 -7.05 29.30 9.21
N ILE A 148 -7.51 30.54 9.30
CA ILE A 148 -7.12 31.46 10.36
C ILE A 148 -8.28 31.53 11.34
N HIS A 149 -8.03 31.18 12.60
CA HIS A 149 -9.08 31.03 13.62
C HIS A 149 -9.15 32.19 14.61
N SER A 150 -8.21 33.12 14.56
CA SER A 150 -8.18 34.29 15.45
C SER A 150 -7.28 35.40 14.90
N PRO A 151 -7.46 36.65 15.38
CA PRO A 151 -6.54 37.74 15.08
C PRO A 151 -5.09 37.42 15.48
N GLY A 152 -4.88 36.76 16.63
CA GLY A 152 -3.53 36.35 17.07
C GLY A 152 -2.89 35.30 16.14
N ALA A 153 -3.69 34.41 15.56
CA ALA A 153 -3.20 33.46 14.56
C ALA A 153 -2.76 34.16 13.26
N LEU A 154 -3.48 35.22 12.85
CA LEU A 154 -3.10 36.03 11.70
C LEU A 154 -1.74 36.70 11.90
N GLU A 155 -1.53 37.33 13.05
CA GLU A 155 -0.23 37.95 13.37
C GLU A 155 0.89 36.91 13.44
N ALA A 156 0.65 35.75 14.07
CA ALA A 156 1.65 34.69 14.11
C ALA A 156 2.02 34.16 12.71
N VAL A 157 1.07 34.12 11.77
CA VAL A 157 1.36 33.74 10.38
C VAL A 157 2.16 34.82 9.65
N ARG A 158 1.84 36.11 9.87
CA ARG A 158 2.61 37.24 9.33
C ARG A 158 4.06 37.21 9.80
N ASP A 159 4.27 37.10 11.11
CA ASP A 159 5.59 37.05 11.71
C ASP A 159 6.43 35.90 11.15
N ARG A 160 5.81 34.74 10.91
CA ARG A 160 6.49 33.58 10.32
C ARG A 160 6.81 33.77 8.84
N LEU A 161 5.88 34.32 8.06
CA LEU A 161 6.05 34.55 6.62
C LEU A 161 7.18 35.56 6.35
N GLY A 162 7.32 36.57 7.21
CA GLY A 162 8.32 37.62 7.08
C GLY A 162 8.29 38.34 5.72
N ASP A 163 9.36 39.04 5.40
CA ASP A 163 9.45 39.90 4.21
C ASP A 163 9.48 39.12 2.89
N ASN A 164 9.93 37.87 2.92
CA ASN A 164 10.00 37.02 1.73
C ASN A 164 8.69 36.25 1.45
N LEU A 165 7.67 36.43 2.30
CA LEU A 165 6.38 35.76 2.21
C LEU A 165 6.51 34.23 2.14
N MET A 166 7.48 33.69 2.87
CA MET A 166 7.78 32.26 2.89
C MET A 166 7.92 31.73 4.30
N ILE A 167 7.23 30.63 4.59
CA ILE A 167 7.43 29.86 5.82
C ILE A 167 8.10 28.53 5.53
N SER A 168 8.92 28.06 6.47
CA SER A 168 9.46 26.71 6.46
C SER A 168 8.78 25.88 7.56
N LEU A 169 8.02 24.87 7.17
CA LEU A 169 7.35 23.94 8.08
C LEU A 169 7.84 22.52 7.78
N GLN A 170 8.45 21.87 8.78
CA GLN A 170 8.93 20.47 8.65
C GLN A 170 9.82 20.23 7.42
N GLY A 171 10.73 21.16 7.13
CA GLY A 171 11.61 21.10 5.95
C GLY A 171 10.96 21.49 4.61
N GLN A 172 9.63 21.64 4.57
CA GLN A 172 8.90 22.13 3.41
C GLN A 172 8.83 23.66 3.44
N ARG A 173 9.25 24.31 2.35
CA ARG A 173 9.02 25.75 2.16
C ARG A 173 7.67 25.98 1.51
N LEU A 174 6.91 26.92 2.05
CA LEU A 174 5.61 27.34 1.58
C LEU A 174 5.63 28.83 1.32
N ARG A 175 5.17 29.25 0.14
CA ARG A 175 5.08 30.64 -0.28
C ARG A 175 3.63 31.11 -0.24
N LEU A 176 3.39 32.32 0.21
CA LEU A 176 2.06 32.93 0.14
C LEU A 176 1.61 33.14 -1.31
N MET A 177 0.36 32.77 -1.60
CA MET A 177 -0.23 32.90 -2.92
C MET A 177 -1.48 33.79 -2.91
N PRO A 178 -1.84 34.40 -4.05
CA PRO A 178 -3.04 35.21 -4.18
C PRO A 178 -4.29 34.31 -4.21
N GLY A 179 -4.74 33.89 -3.03
CA GLY A 179 -5.89 33.02 -2.86
C GLY A 179 -6.50 33.12 -1.45
N GLY A 180 -7.74 32.66 -1.31
CA GLY A 180 -8.51 32.83 -0.08
C GLY A 180 -8.77 34.32 0.19
N ALA A 181 -8.36 34.81 1.36
CA ALA A 181 -8.52 36.21 1.75
C ALA A 181 -7.69 37.20 0.89
N LEU A 182 -6.73 36.71 0.11
CA LEU A 182 -5.90 37.51 -0.81
C LEU A 182 -6.23 37.23 -2.29
N THR A 183 -7.43 36.73 -2.58
CA THR A 183 -7.85 36.45 -3.95
C THR A 183 -7.86 37.75 -4.78
N GLY A 184 -7.22 37.72 -5.95
CA GLY A 184 -7.16 38.86 -6.88
C GLY A 184 -6.07 39.88 -6.60
N VAL A 185 -5.28 39.69 -5.54
CA VAL A 185 -4.10 40.52 -5.24
C VAL A 185 -2.97 40.17 -6.21
N ALA A 186 -2.26 41.18 -6.75
CA ALA A 186 -1.10 40.93 -7.60
C ALA A 186 0.07 40.34 -6.77
N PRO A 187 0.89 39.42 -7.32
CA PRO A 187 1.99 38.80 -6.57
C PRO A 187 2.96 39.79 -5.90
N ASP A 188 3.19 40.94 -6.50
CA ASP A 188 4.08 41.99 -6.00
C ASP A 188 3.45 42.81 -4.85
N GLU A 189 2.11 42.82 -4.74
CA GLU A 189 1.35 43.56 -3.72
C GLU A 189 0.95 42.66 -2.53
N LEU A 190 1.32 41.37 -2.56
CA LEU A 190 0.93 40.39 -1.54
C LEU A 190 1.41 40.76 -0.14
N GLY A 191 2.61 41.34 -0.02
CA GLY A 191 3.17 41.72 1.28
C GLY A 191 2.40 42.86 1.94
N GLU A 192 2.12 43.91 1.17
CA GLU A 192 1.32 45.06 1.63
C GLU A 192 -0.12 44.64 1.95
N SER A 193 -0.71 43.82 1.09
CA SER A 193 -2.07 43.31 1.28
C SER A 193 -2.17 42.38 2.49
N LEU A 194 -1.17 41.52 2.73
CA LEU A 194 -1.11 40.69 3.92
C LEU A 194 -0.99 41.54 5.19
N ALA A 195 -0.17 42.58 5.18
CA ALA A 195 0.00 43.48 6.32
C ALA A 195 -1.28 44.28 6.64
N ALA A 196 -2.02 44.71 5.62
CA ALA A 196 -3.27 45.47 5.76
C ALA A 196 -4.49 44.60 6.11
N LEU A 197 -4.38 43.28 5.97
CA LEU A 197 -5.49 42.33 6.13
C LEU A 197 -6.09 42.41 7.54
N THR A 198 -7.41 42.34 7.68
CA THR A 198 -8.07 42.24 8.99
C THR A 198 -8.70 40.87 9.13
N TYR A 199 -8.63 40.31 10.34
CA TYR A 199 -9.20 39.00 10.61
C TYR A 199 -10.72 39.03 10.39
N SER A 200 -11.24 38.00 9.70
CA SER A 200 -12.66 37.70 9.58
C SER A 200 -12.92 36.23 9.89
N GLU A 201 -14.12 35.92 10.38
CA GLU A 201 -14.50 34.55 10.70
C GLU A 201 -14.51 33.68 9.43
N GLY A 202 -13.89 32.50 9.50
CA GLY A 202 -13.75 31.60 8.35
C GLY A 202 -12.68 32.02 7.34
N MET A 203 -11.88 33.04 7.65
CA MET A 203 -10.75 33.48 6.82
C MET A 203 -9.77 32.34 6.54
N ARG A 204 -9.27 32.31 5.30
CA ARG A 204 -8.29 31.32 4.84
C ARG A 204 -7.18 32.00 4.06
N LEU A 205 -5.93 31.57 4.28
CA LEU A 205 -4.78 31.97 3.47
C LEU A 205 -4.35 30.80 2.59
N THR A 206 -3.91 31.10 1.36
CA THR A 206 -3.42 30.09 0.43
C THR A 206 -1.90 30.13 0.39
N LEU A 207 -1.27 28.99 0.61
CA LEU A 207 0.17 28.80 0.51
C LEU A 207 0.48 27.76 -0.57
N GLU A 208 1.62 27.88 -1.25
CA GLU A 208 2.10 26.90 -2.24
C GLU A 208 3.47 26.35 -1.87
N ARG A 209 3.66 25.05 -2.06
CA ARG A 209 4.92 24.33 -1.83
C ARG A 209 6.01 24.80 -2.80
N THR A 210 7.19 25.12 -2.28
CA THR A 210 8.36 25.57 -3.07
C THR A 210 9.61 24.70 -2.80
N PRO A 211 10.07 23.86 -3.75
CA PRO A 211 9.51 23.66 -5.09
C PRO A 211 8.14 22.99 -5.06
N PRO A 212 7.37 23.07 -6.16
CA PRO A 212 6.12 22.33 -6.29
C PRO A 212 6.38 20.82 -6.17
N PRO A 213 5.39 20.05 -5.67
CA PRO A 213 5.49 18.61 -5.53
C PRO A 213 5.71 17.94 -6.88
N GLY A 214 6.53 16.90 -6.89
CA GLY A 214 6.69 16.00 -8.04
C GLY A 214 5.91 14.70 -7.82
N CYS A 215 6.00 13.78 -8.78
CA CYS A 215 5.41 12.44 -8.65
C CYS A 215 5.94 11.63 -7.45
N GLY A 216 7.13 11.97 -6.93
CA GLY A 216 7.66 11.37 -5.70
C GLY A 216 6.92 11.76 -4.43
N ASP A 217 6.07 12.79 -4.51
CA ASP A 217 5.27 13.31 -3.41
C ASP A 217 3.82 12.80 -3.46
N ASP A 218 3.45 11.98 -4.45
CA ASP A 218 2.12 11.37 -4.56
C ASP A 218 1.67 10.79 -3.22
N HIS A 219 0.42 11.04 -2.88
CA HIS A 219 -0.25 10.56 -1.69
C HIS A 219 -0.83 9.17 -1.96
N VAL A 220 -0.31 8.16 -1.26
CA VAL A 220 -0.77 6.78 -1.34
C VAL A 220 -1.65 6.50 -0.12
N THR A 221 -2.93 6.25 -0.35
CA THR A 221 -3.91 5.89 0.68
C THR A 221 -4.22 4.40 0.59
N ALA A 222 -4.17 3.72 1.73
CA ALA A 222 -4.50 2.31 1.81
C ALA A 222 -5.25 1.94 3.10
N ILE A 223 -6.03 0.87 3.05
CA ILE A 223 -6.85 0.39 4.16
C ILE A 223 -6.44 -1.01 4.60
N ASN A 224 -6.25 -1.21 5.91
CA ASN A 224 -5.90 -2.52 6.45
C ASN A 224 -7.11 -3.49 6.45
N LEU A 225 -6.91 -4.64 5.82
CA LEU A 225 -7.89 -5.70 5.65
C LEU A 225 -7.74 -6.83 6.69
N ALA A 226 -6.66 -6.88 7.48
CA ALA A 226 -6.42 -7.95 8.45
C ALA A 226 -6.88 -7.62 9.88
N ARG A 227 -7.15 -6.34 10.17
CA ARG A 227 -7.47 -5.84 11.52
C ARG A 227 -8.96 -5.69 11.78
N GLN A 228 -9.67 -6.81 11.83
CA GLN A 228 -11.10 -6.81 12.14
C GLN A 228 -11.35 -6.52 13.64
N THR A 229 -12.36 -5.70 13.93
CA THR A 229 -12.89 -5.47 15.28
C THR A 229 -14.25 -6.15 15.47
N THR A 230 -14.60 -6.42 16.72
CA THR A 230 -15.90 -7.02 17.07
C THR A 230 -17.04 -6.01 17.13
N ARG A 231 -16.71 -4.71 17.23
CA ARG A 231 -17.64 -3.59 17.34
C ARG A 231 -17.16 -2.41 16.49
N PRO A 232 -18.06 -1.50 16.07
CA PRO A 232 -17.66 -0.21 15.48
C PRO A 232 -16.74 0.57 16.44
N ILE A 233 -15.85 1.39 15.88
CA ILE A 233 -15.00 2.30 16.66
C ILE A 233 -15.85 3.43 17.26
N ASP A 234 -16.67 4.08 16.43
CA ASP A 234 -17.72 4.99 16.88
C ASP A 234 -19.11 4.35 16.68
N GLU A 235 -19.66 3.83 17.78
CA GLU A 235 -20.99 3.21 17.78
C GLU A 235 -22.11 4.21 17.48
N THR A 236 -21.97 5.46 17.91
CA THR A 236 -23.01 6.49 17.71
C THR A 236 -23.08 6.88 16.24
N ALA A 237 -21.94 7.21 15.62
CA ALA A 237 -21.87 7.54 14.20
C ALA A 237 -22.35 6.37 13.32
N PHE A 238 -21.94 5.14 13.66
CA PHE A 238 -22.38 3.94 12.96
C PHE A 238 -23.91 3.75 13.00
N VAL A 239 -24.50 3.81 14.21
CA VAL A 239 -25.95 3.62 14.39
C VAL A 239 -26.72 4.70 13.64
N GLN A 240 -26.30 5.96 13.74
CA GLN A 240 -26.95 7.07 13.02
C GLN A 240 -26.93 6.87 11.50
N ALA A 241 -25.78 6.53 10.92
CA ALA A 241 -25.66 6.30 9.48
C ALA A 241 -26.51 5.09 9.03
N ARG A 242 -26.47 3.99 9.80
CA ARG A 242 -27.25 2.78 9.48
C ARG A 242 -28.75 3.03 9.58
N ASP A 243 -29.22 3.70 10.63
CA ASP A 243 -30.65 3.96 10.85
C ASP A 243 -31.20 4.91 9.77
N ALA A 244 -30.41 5.88 9.31
CA ALA A 244 -30.76 6.76 8.20
C ALA A 244 -30.94 6.00 6.88
N VAL A 245 -30.18 4.92 6.64
CA VAL A 245 -30.39 4.02 5.50
C VAL A 245 -31.62 3.14 5.73
N LEU A 246 -31.76 2.52 6.90
CA LEU A 246 -32.88 1.63 7.22
C LEU A 246 -34.25 2.32 7.11
N ALA A 247 -34.31 3.62 7.42
CA ALA A 247 -35.52 4.43 7.25
C ALA A 247 -35.97 4.53 5.77
N ARG A 248 -35.04 4.37 4.82
CA ARG A 248 -35.28 4.47 3.37
C ARG A 248 -35.29 3.10 2.69
N LEU A 249 -34.49 2.16 3.17
CA LEU A 249 -34.29 0.79 2.67
C LEU A 249 -34.32 -0.21 3.83
N PRO A 250 -35.50 -0.73 4.20
CA PRO A 250 -35.64 -1.69 5.31
C PRO A 250 -34.85 -3.00 5.08
N GLU A 251 -34.60 -3.38 3.83
CA GLU A 251 -33.81 -4.56 3.45
C GLU A 251 -32.35 -4.46 3.91
N ALA A 252 -31.85 -3.25 4.18
CA ALA A 252 -30.50 -3.04 4.73
C ALA A 252 -30.29 -3.71 6.09
N SER A 253 -31.36 -4.10 6.78
CA SER A 253 -31.30 -4.89 8.01
C SER A 253 -30.66 -6.28 7.81
N ALA A 254 -30.67 -6.80 6.58
CA ALA A 254 -30.03 -8.06 6.22
C ALA A 254 -28.54 -7.91 5.84
N VAL A 255 -28.03 -6.68 5.73
CA VAL A 255 -26.62 -6.42 5.40
C VAL A 255 -25.75 -6.56 6.65
N ARG A 256 -24.77 -7.46 6.60
CA ARG A 256 -23.78 -7.64 7.67
C ARG A 256 -22.65 -6.63 7.49
N VAL A 257 -22.48 -5.75 8.47
CA VAL A 257 -21.35 -4.82 8.51
C VAL A 257 -20.22 -5.40 9.35
N MET A 258 -19.05 -5.55 8.75
CA MET A 258 -17.82 -6.03 9.38
C MET A 258 -16.89 -4.83 9.57
N HIS A 259 -16.43 -4.59 10.80
CA HIS A 259 -15.62 -3.42 11.12
C HIS A 259 -14.13 -3.73 11.13
N TYR A 260 -13.32 -2.81 10.60
CA TYR A 260 -11.87 -2.93 10.52
C TYR A 260 -11.18 -1.63 10.93
N ILE A 261 -10.00 -1.74 11.55
CA ILE A 261 -9.10 -0.61 11.77
C ILE A 261 -8.22 -0.49 10.54
N GLY A 262 -8.42 0.54 9.72
CA GLY A 262 -7.73 0.73 8.44
C GLY A 262 -6.32 1.29 8.56
N GLY A 263 -6.05 2.09 9.57
CA GLY A 263 -4.75 2.67 9.83
C GLY A 263 -4.81 3.80 10.88
N PRO A 264 -3.69 4.52 11.08
CA PRO A 264 -3.57 5.52 12.14
C PRO A 264 -4.17 6.89 11.79
N CYS A 265 -4.47 7.17 10.52
CA CYS A 265 -5.02 8.44 10.08
C CYS A 265 -6.54 8.45 10.27
N SER A 266 -7.08 9.51 10.87
CA SER A 266 -8.52 9.66 11.20
C SER A 266 -9.15 8.40 11.82
N PRO A 267 -8.62 7.89 12.94
CA PRO A 267 -8.94 6.55 13.47
C PRO A 267 -10.41 6.37 13.87
N ASP A 268 -11.11 7.46 14.18
CA ASP A 268 -12.49 7.46 14.65
C ASP A 268 -13.51 7.73 13.52
N GLU A 269 -13.05 7.94 12.29
CA GLU A 269 -13.90 8.22 11.14
C GLU A 269 -13.96 7.01 10.19
N VAL A 270 -15.11 6.79 9.55
CA VAL A 270 -15.20 5.83 8.45
C VAL A 270 -14.46 6.42 7.25
N SER A 271 -13.32 5.84 6.89
CA SER A 271 -12.52 6.29 5.75
C SER A 271 -13.01 5.67 4.45
N HIS A 272 -13.34 4.38 4.50
CA HIS A 272 -13.71 3.59 3.34
C HIS A 272 -14.66 2.45 3.71
N CYS A 273 -15.49 2.04 2.76
CA CYS A 273 -16.29 0.83 2.80
C CYS A 273 -15.99 -0.02 1.56
N VAL A 274 -15.78 -1.32 1.74
CA VAL A 274 -15.56 -2.27 0.64
C VAL A 274 -16.77 -3.20 0.51
N VAL A 275 -17.36 -3.23 -0.70
CA VAL A 275 -18.53 -4.05 -1.03
C VAL A 275 -18.19 -5.02 -2.16
N SER A 276 -18.29 -6.32 -1.90
CA SER A 276 -18.03 -7.38 -2.88
C SER A 276 -19.01 -7.34 -4.06
N GLY A 277 -18.54 -7.73 -5.24
CA GLY A 277 -19.30 -7.76 -6.49
C GLY A 277 -18.88 -6.69 -7.50
N GLY A 278 -19.76 -6.41 -8.45
CA GLY A 278 -19.54 -5.38 -9.47
C GLY A 278 -20.00 -5.84 -10.85
N ASN A 279 -19.45 -5.22 -11.89
CA ASN A 279 -19.76 -5.57 -13.26
C ASN A 279 -18.75 -6.60 -13.82
N ARG A 280 -18.90 -6.97 -15.09
CA ARG A 280 -18.03 -7.96 -15.75
C ARG A 280 -16.53 -7.61 -15.73
N GLU A 281 -16.22 -6.32 -15.71
CA GLU A 281 -14.84 -5.81 -15.78
C GLU A 281 -14.26 -5.53 -14.39
N SER A 282 -15.09 -5.54 -13.33
CA SER A 282 -14.64 -5.22 -11.99
C SER A 282 -13.67 -6.27 -11.43
N CYS A 283 -12.77 -5.82 -10.55
CA CYS A 283 -11.85 -6.67 -9.79
C CYS A 283 -12.55 -7.58 -8.76
N GLY A 284 -13.86 -7.41 -8.57
CA GLY A 284 -14.67 -8.21 -7.64
C GLY A 284 -15.10 -7.47 -6.38
N TRP A 285 -14.78 -6.19 -6.25
CA TRP A 285 -15.29 -5.32 -5.19
C TRP A 285 -15.47 -3.88 -5.68
N THR A 286 -16.04 -3.04 -4.82
CA THR A 286 -16.13 -1.60 -4.99
C THR A 286 -15.76 -0.94 -3.67
N VAL A 287 -14.96 0.13 -3.76
CA VAL A 287 -14.55 0.95 -2.62
C VAL A 287 -15.38 2.22 -2.66
N LEU A 288 -15.97 2.59 -1.51
CA LEU A 288 -16.79 3.78 -1.31
C LEU A 288 -16.28 4.54 -0.10
N LYS A 289 -16.54 5.85 -0.01
CA LYS A 289 -16.12 6.68 1.14
C LYS A 289 -17.15 6.68 2.27
N HIS A 290 -18.43 6.50 1.94
CA HIS A 290 -19.51 6.65 2.91
C HIS A 290 -20.24 5.32 3.15
N LEU A 291 -20.57 5.08 4.42
CA LEU A 291 -21.21 3.85 4.85
C LEU A 291 -22.64 3.71 4.31
N ASP A 292 -23.37 4.82 4.20
CA ASP A 292 -24.72 4.84 3.65
C ASP A 292 -24.74 4.38 2.18
N GLU A 293 -23.87 4.95 1.34
CA GLU A 293 -23.69 4.52 -0.05
C GLU A 293 -23.31 3.03 -0.15
N ALA A 294 -22.48 2.55 0.77
CA ALA A 294 -22.05 1.15 0.79
C ALA A 294 -23.18 0.19 1.17
N LEU A 295 -23.99 0.55 2.15
CA LEU A 295 -25.18 -0.20 2.55
C LEU A 295 -26.21 -0.22 1.40
N GLU A 296 -26.45 0.92 0.75
CA GLU A 296 -27.34 1.01 -0.41
C GLU A 296 -26.86 0.14 -1.57
N LEU A 297 -25.55 0.18 -1.88
CA LEU A 297 -24.97 -0.64 -2.94
C LEU A 297 -25.06 -2.13 -2.61
N ALA A 298 -24.79 -2.51 -1.35
CA ALA A 298 -24.91 -3.90 -0.91
C ALA A 298 -26.36 -4.41 -1.01
N CYS A 299 -27.35 -3.58 -0.64
CA CYS A 299 -28.77 -3.91 -0.80
C CYS A 299 -29.13 -4.09 -2.27
N ARG A 300 -28.76 -3.12 -3.12
CA ARG A 300 -29.00 -3.18 -4.57
C ARG A 300 -28.45 -4.47 -5.18
N ARG A 301 -27.24 -4.88 -4.81
CA ARG A 301 -26.63 -6.11 -5.32
C ARG A 301 -27.34 -7.39 -4.84
N ALA A 302 -27.87 -7.37 -3.63
CA ALA A 302 -28.49 -8.54 -3.02
C ALA A 302 -29.96 -8.70 -3.36
N PHE A 303 -30.69 -7.59 -3.53
CA PHE A 303 -32.15 -7.56 -3.52
C PHE A 303 -32.79 -6.96 -4.77
N ASP A 304 -32.08 -6.16 -5.58
CA ASP A 304 -32.68 -5.62 -6.82
C ASP A 304 -32.87 -6.72 -7.88
N ASP A 305 -33.91 -6.55 -8.69
CA ASP A 305 -34.42 -7.39 -9.79
C ASP A 305 -33.75 -8.77 -9.94
N VAL A 306 -34.27 -9.74 -9.19
CA VAL A 306 -33.97 -11.16 -9.38
C VAL A 306 -34.39 -11.56 -10.79
N VAL A 307 -33.41 -11.83 -11.66
CA VAL A 307 -33.69 -12.21 -13.03
C VAL A 307 -34.07 -13.68 -13.12
N GLU A 308 -35.07 -14.00 -13.95
CA GLU A 308 -35.49 -15.37 -14.19
C GLU A 308 -34.29 -16.23 -14.65
N GLY A 309 -34.15 -17.40 -14.03
CA GLY A 309 -33.07 -18.34 -14.32
C GLY A 309 -31.74 -18.05 -13.62
N GLN A 310 -31.59 -16.96 -12.86
CA GLN A 310 -30.32 -16.70 -12.14
C GLN A 310 -30.05 -17.66 -10.97
N GLY A 311 -31.09 -18.34 -10.47
CA GLY A 311 -31.02 -19.24 -9.31
C GLY A 311 -30.95 -18.49 -7.97
N ASP A 312 -30.36 -19.14 -6.97
CA ASP A 312 -30.27 -18.60 -5.59
C ASP A 312 -29.08 -17.66 -5.39
N VAL A 313 -28.14 -17.62 -6.33
CA VAL A 313 -26.97 -16.74 -6.29
C VAL A 313 -27.40 -15.28 -6.45
N ARG A 314 -26.73 -14.37 -5.74
CA ARG A 314 -26.87 -12.91 -5.85
C ARG A 314 -25.53 -12.25 -6.13
N CYS A 315 -25.57 -11.02 -6.66
CA CYS A 315 -24.35 -10.24 -6.90
C CYS A 315 -23.62 -10.00 -5.58
N GLY A 316 -22.29 -10.10 -5.61
CA GLY A 316 -21.40 -9.89 -4.48
C GLY A 316 -21.24 -11.10 -3.55
N GLN A 317 -22.03 -12.16 -3.72
CA GLN A 317 -21.90 -13.36 -2.90
C GLN A 317 -20.62 -14.15 -3.22
N ALA A 318 -20.03 -14.71 -2.17
CA ALA A 318 -18.99 -15.72 -2.27
C ALA A 318 -19.60 -17.03 -2.78
N VAL A 319 -18.96 -17.66 -3.77
CA VAL A 319 -19.44 -18.89 -4.39
C VAL A 319 -18.31 -19.92 -4.53
N LYS A 320 -18.66 -21.20 -4.45
CA LYS A 320 -17.80 -22.34 -4.78
C LYS A 320 -18.23 -22.94 -6.12
N LEU A 321 -17.26 -23.25 -6.97
CA LEU A 321 -17.50 -23.92 -8.25
C LEU A 321 -17.73 -25.41 -8.01
N VAL A 322 -18.82 -25.94 -8.55
CA VAL A 322 -19.22 -27.35 -8.42
C VAL A 322 -19.75 -27.90 -9.73
N GLY A 323 -19.70 -29.23 -9.90
CA GLY A 323 -20.36 -29.92 -11.01
C GLY A 323 -19.85 -29.61 -12.42
N LEU A 324 -18.68 -28.96 -12.58
CA LEU A 324 -18.07 -28.72 -13.89
C LEU A 324 -17.61 -30.04 -14.51
N GLN A 325 -18.08 -30.31 -15.74
CA GLN A 325 -17.79 -31.54 -16.49
C GLN A 325 -16.61 -31.41 -17.46
N THR A 326 -16.34 -30.21 -17.96
CA THR A 326 -15.24 -29.99 -18.93
C THR A 326 -13.97 -29.50 -18.26
N ARG A 327 -14.11 -28.79 -17.14
CA ARG A 327 -13.00 -28.23 -16.35
C ARG A 327 -13.11 -28.70 -14.91
N HIS A 328 -12.89 -29.98 -14.70
CA HIS A 328 -13.03 -30.62 -13.39
C HIS A 328 -12.04 -30.04 -12.36
N GLU A 329 -10.88 -29.57 -12.84
CA GLU A 329 -9.83 -28.94 -12.04
C GLU A 329 -10.27 -27.65 -11.35
N LEU A 330 -11.33 -27.00 -11.84
CA LEU A 330 -11.90 -25.79 -11.22
C LEU A 330 -12.97 -26.11 -10.17
N ASN A 331 -13.39 -27.37 -10.01
CA ASN A 331 -14.33 -27.72 -8.96
C ASN A 331 -13.66 -27.60 -7.59
N GLY A 332 -14.32 -26.93 -6.65
CA GLY A 332 -13.77 -26.59 -5.33
C GLY A 332 -13.15 -25.20 -5.26
N GLU A 333 -12.84 -24.58 -6.41
CA GLU A 333 -12.37 -23.19 -6.44
C GLU A 333 -13.45 -22.22 -5.97
N CYS A 334 -13.03 -21.16 -5.27
CA CYS A 334 -13.94 -20.13 -4.77
C CYS A 334 -13.77 -18.81 -5.55
N GLY A 335 -14.84 -18.03 -5.59
CA GLY A 335 -14.86 -16.73 -6.22
C GLY A 335 -15.99 -15.84 -5.72
N VAL A 336 -16.14 -14.69 -6.36
CA VAL A 336 -17.23 -13.74 -6.11
C VAL A 336 -18.11 -13.63 -7.35
N ALA A 337 -19.42 -13.81 -7.17
CA ALA A 337 -20.40 -13.61 -8.24
C ALA A 337 -20.52 -12.11 -8.56
N LEU A 338 -20.18 -11.71 -9.79
CA LEU A 338 -20.20 -10.29 -10.21
C LEU A 338 -21.57 -9.92 -10.74
N CYS A 339 -22.01 -10.54 -11.83
CA CYS A 339 -23.31 -10.25 -12.42
C CYS A 339 -23.85 -11.45 -13.19
N TYR A 340 -25.17 -11.56 -13.27
CA TYR A 340 -25.84 -12.53 -14.12
C TYR A 340 -26.04 -11.94 -15.52
N GLN A 341 -25.80 -12.75 -16.55
CA GLN A 341 -26.02 -12.40 -17.95
C GLN A 341 -27.23 -13.17 -18.48
N PRO A 342 -28.42 -12.55 -18.57
CA PRO A 342 -29.64 -13.24 -18.95
C PRO A 342 -29.58 -13.80 -20.38
N SER A 343 -28.95 -13.06 -21.30
CA SER A 343 -28.74 -13.49 -22.68
C SER A 343 -27.89 -14.75 -22.82
N ALA A 344 -26.98 -15.00 -21.87
CA ALA A 344 -26.09 -16.17 -21.86
C ALA A 344 -26.57 -17.28 -20.91
N GLY A 345 -27.53 -16.98 -20.02
CA GLY A 345 -27.96 -17.85 -18.94
C GLY A 345 -26.83 -18.18 -17.94
N ARG A 346 -25.89 -17.25 -17.73
CA ARG A 346 -24.64 -17.51 -16.99
C ARG A 346 -24.26 -16.37 -16.05
N TRP A 347 -23.68 -16.73 -14.92
CA TRP A 347 -23.01 -15.84 -13.99
C TRP A 347 -21.59 -15.55 -14.44
N VAL A 348 -21.18 -14.29 -14.36
CA VAL A 348 -19.78 -13.90 -14.39
C VAL A 348 -19.26 -13.99 -12.95
N VAL A 349 -18.26 -14.83 -12.72
CA VAL A 349 -17.62 -15.02 -11.42
C VAL A 349 -16.15 -14.64 -11.52
N ARG A 350 -15.66 -13.84 -10.56
CA ARG A 350 -14.24 -13.55 -10.39
C ARG A 350 -13.62 -14.59 -9.47
N LEU A 351 -12.62 -15.32 -9.95
CA LEU A 351 -11.87 -16.30 -9.16
C LEU A 351 -10.68 -15.65 -8.44
N LYS A 352 -10.10 -16.38 -7.48
CA LYS A 352 -8.94 -15.95 -6.67
C LYS A 352 -7.68 -15.62 -7.48
N ASP A 353 -7.52 -16.24 -8.64
CA ASP A 353 -6.44 -15.98 -9.60
C ASP A 353 -6.68 -14.70 -10.43
N GLY A 354 -7.77 -13.99 -10.19
CA GLY A 354 -8.16 -12.79 -10.91
C GLY A 354 -8.90 -13.07 -12.22
N GLN A 355 -9.08 -14.33 -12.65
CA GLN A 355 -9.79 -14.63 -13.89
C GLN A 355 -11.31 -14.51 -13.74
N GLY A 356 -11.96 -13.97 -14.77
CA GLY A 356 -13.41 -13.99 -14.91
C GLY A 356 -13.88 -15.25 -15.64
N LYS A 357 -14.81 -16.02 -15.04
CA LYS A 357 -15.42 -17.21 -15.65
C LYS A 357 -16.93 -17.05 -15.80
N GLN A 358 -17.48 -17.57 -16.90
CA GLN A 358 -18.92 -17.62 -17.14
C GLN A 358 -19.48 -19.00 -16.80
N LEU A 359 -20.31 -19.08 -15.77
CA LEU A 359 -20.74 -20.33 -15.14
C LEU A 359 -22.26 -20.41 -15.11
N LYS A 360 -22.81 -21.62 -15.29
CA LYS A 360 -24.24 -21.84 -15.10
C LYS A 360 -24.58 -21.73 -13.61
N PRO A 361 -25.78 -21.27 -13.23
CA PRO A 361 -26.25 -21.27 -11.84
C PRO A 361 -26.10 -22.63 -11.16
N SER A 362 -26.37 -23.73 -11.87
CA SER A 362 -26.22 -25.11 -11.36
C SER A 362 -24.79 -25.51 -10.97
N ASN A 363 -23.79 -24.72 -11.38
CA ASN A 363 -22.39 -24.99 -11.13
C ASN A 363 -21.81 -24.10 -10.02
N LEU A 364 -22.69 -23.43 -9.28
CA LEU A 364 -22.34 -22.49 -8.22
C LEU A 364 -23.06 -22.88 -6.94
N GLU A 365 -22.31 -22.95 -5.85
CA GLU A 365 -22.82 -23.12 -4.50
C GLU A 365 -22.49 -21.86 -3.70
N VAL A 366 -23.49 -21.22 -3.08
CA VAL A 366 -23.28 -20.03 -2.25
C VAL A 366 -22.53 -20.43 -0.97
N LEU A 367 -21.50 -19.67 -0.62
CA LEU A 367 -20.73 -19.89 0.59
C LEU A 367 -21.32 -19.11 1.77
N GLY A 368 -21.36 -19.74 2.94
CA GLY A 368 -21.89 -19.15 4.18
C GLY A 368 -23.42 -19.02 4.16
N ASP A 369 -23.91 -17.97 4.82
CA ASP A 369 -25.34 -17.66 4.93
C ASP A 369 -25.88 -16.82 3.75
N GLY A 370 -25.02 -16.47 2.78
CA GLY A 370 -25.39 -15.66 1.63
C GLY A 370 -25.74 -14.21 1.95
N ALA A 371 -25.58 -13.76 3.20
CA ALA A 371 -25.89 -12.40 3.59
C ALA A 371 -24.94 -11.41 2.89
N PRO A 372 -25.44 -10.28 2.34
CA PRO A 372 -24.58 -9.23 1.81
C PRO A 372 -23.67 -8.68 2.90
N VAL A 373 -22.39 -8.50 2.59
CA VAL A 373 -21.38 -8.02 3.54
C VAL A 373 -20.79 -6.69 3.08
N VAL A 374 -20.71 -5.74 4.02
CA VAL A 374 -19.96 -4.48 3.88
C VAL A 374 -18.78 -4.52 4.84
N HIS A 375 -17.58 -4.33 4.33
CA HIS A 375 -16.39 -4.11 5.15
C HIS A 375 -16.26 -2.61 5.43
N CYS A 376 -16.69 -2.18 6.61
CA CYS A 376 -16.59 -0.79 7.07
C CYS A 376 -15.23 -0.57 7.74
N VAL A 377 -14.43 0.35 7.20
CA VAL A 377 -13.06 0.59 7.65
C VAL A 377 -12.94 1.96 8.31
N TRP A 378 -12.41 1.96 9.53
CA TRP A 378 -12.19 3.13 10.37
C TRP A 378 -10.74 3.60 10.25
N GLY A 379 -10.56 4.84 9.84
CA GLY A 379 -9.26 5.41 9.50
C GLY A 379 -8.58 4.73 8.31
N ASP A 380 -7.42 5.26 7.92
CA ASP A 380 -6.62 4.72 6.83
C ASP A 380 -5.11 4.89 7.13
N ALA A 381 -4.29 4.31 6.26
CA ALA A 381 -2.86 4.48 6.28
C ALA A 381 -2.41 5.27 5.05
N GLN A 382 -1.59 6.28 5.28
CA GLN A 382 -1.17 7.24 4.27
C GLN A 382 0.35 7.34 4.24
N TRP A 383 0.90 7.38 3.03
CA TRP A 383 2.33 7.60 2.78
C TRP A 383 2.52 8.54 1.60
N SER A 384 3.64 9.28 1.57
CA SER A 384 4.13 9.76 0.28
C SER A 384 4.75 8.60 -0.52
N ARG A 385 4.75 8.68 -1.86
CA ARG A 385 5.37 7.67 -2.72
C ARG A 385 6.83 7.41 -2.33
N THR A 386 7.62 8.47 -2.14
CA THR A 386 9.02 8.34 -1.74
C THR A 386 9.21 7.76 -0.33
N GLN A 387 8.31 8.06 0.61
CA GLN A 387 8.35 7.45 1.94
C GLN A 387 8.12 5.94 1.85
N LEU A 388 7.06 5.52 1.15
CA LEU A 388 6.71 4.12 0.99
C LEU A 388 7.79 3.35 0.23
N LEU A 389 8.33 3.89 -0.86
CA LEU A 389 9.47 3.29 -1.57
C LEU A 389 10.69 3.10 -0.65
N GLY A 390 10.97 4.06 0.22
CA GLY A 390 12.05 3.92 1.18
C GLY A 390 11.80 2.82 2.22
N GLU A 391 10.58 2.68 2.72
CA GLU A 391 10.21 1.57 3.61
C GLU A 391 10.29 0.20 2.90
N ILE A 392 9.88 0.14 1.63
CA ILE A 392 10.01 -1.06 0.79
C ILE A 392 11.49 -1.39 0.57
N ALA A 393 12.34 -0.40 0.27
CA ALA A 393 13.77 -0.57 0.09
C ALA A 393 14.50 -0.99 1.38
N ARG A 394 13.96 -0.66 2.56
CA ARG A 394 14.43 -1.23 3.84
C ARG A 394 14.05 -2.70 4.06
N GLY A 395 13.13 -3.23 3.25
CA GLY A 395 12.64 -4.60 3.33
C GLY A 395 11.44 -4.78 4.27
N HIS A 396 10.76 -3.69 4.65
CA HIS A 396 9.62 -3.75 5.58
C HIS A 396 8.33 -4.24 4.91
N TRP A 397 8.18 -3.96 3.61
CA TRP A 397 6.93 -4.18 2.88
C TRP A 397 7.16 -4.92 1.56
N GLY A 398 6.22 -5.79 1.22
CA GLY A 398 6.08 -6.40 -0.10
C GLY A 398 4.78 -5.96 -0.76
N LEU A 399 4.74 -6.00 -2.08
CA LEU A 399 3.58 -5.59 -2.87
C LEU A 399 3.10 -6.68 -3.82
N CYS A 400 1.80 -6.73 -4.09
CA CYS A 400 1.21 -7.57 -5.12
C CYS A 400 -0.12 -7.01 -5.62
N HIS A 401 -0.66 -7.55 -6.71
CA HIS A 401 -2.05 -7.24 -7.09
C HIS A 401 -3.03 -7.88 -6.10
N ALA A 402 -4.03 -7.11 -5.67
CA ALA A 402 -5.12 -7.63 -4.87
C ALA A 402 -5.99 -8.58 -5.70
N SER A 403 -6.59 -9.56 -5.04
CA SER A 403 -7.60 -10.43 -5.63
C SER A 403 -8.75 -10.64 -4.66
N VAL A 404 -9.82 -11.28 -5.15
CA VAL A 404 -10.95 -11.64 -4.30
C VAL A 404 -10.56 -12.61 -3.18
N ALA A 405 -9.38 -13.24 -3.24
CA ALA A 405 -8.87 -14.09 -2.17
C ALA A 405 -8.78 -13.34 -0.83
N GLU A 406 -8.35 -12.07 -0.86
CA GLU A 406 -8.24 -11.25 0.34
C GLU A 406 -9.62 -10.99 0.97
N MET A 407 -10.67 -10.85 0.16
CA MET A 407 -12.02 -10.63 0.67
C MET A 407 -12.66 -11.93 1.19
N LEU A 408 -12.38 -13.05 0.53
CA LEU A 408 -12.95 -14.36 0.85
C LEU A 408 -12.27 -15.02 2.07
N ALA A 409 -11.01 -14.72 2.33
CA ALA A 409 -10.26 -15.29 3.44
C ALA A 409 -10.66 -14.63 4.79
N PRO A 410 -10.68 -15.42 5.88
CA PRO A 410 -10.78 -14.89 7.23
C PRO A 410 -9.70 -13.83 7.49
N PRO A 411 -9.99 -12.71 8.18
CA PRO A 411 -9.01 -11.63 8.37
C PRO A 411 -7.68 -12.06 8.99
N THR A 412 -7.70 -13.04 9.89
CA THR A 412 -6.52 -13.61 10.54
C THR A 412 -5.61 -14.40 9.59
N GLU A 413 -6.14 -14.89 8.46
CA GLU A 413 -5.42 -15.71 7.48
C GLU A 413 -4.92 -14.89 6.30
N ARG A 414 -5.46 -13.67 6.07
CA ARG A 414 -5.15 -12.82 4.91
C ARG A 414 -3.66 -12.56 4.76
N TRP A 415 -2.95 -12.32 5.86
CA TRP A 415 -1.52 -12.02 5.81
C TRP A 415 -0.69 -13.23 5.38
N ALA A 416 -0.92 -14.40 5.98
CA ALA A 416 -0.23 -15.63 5.63
C ALA A 416 -0.55 -16.10 4.19
N ALA A 417 -1.78 -15.87 3.73
CA ALA A 417 -2.22 -16.24 2.38
C ALA A 417 -1.55 -15.43 1.25
N LEU A 418 -0.82 -14.37 1.57
CA LEU A 418 -0.04 -13.58 0.61
C LEU A 418 1.38 -14.14 0.39
N ASP A 419 1.80 -15.14 1.18
CA ASP A 419 3.10 -15.77 0.97
C ASP A 419 3.22 -16.32 -0.46
N GLY A 420 4.36 -16.07 -1.09
CA GLY A 420 4.60 -16.39 -2.50
C GLY A 420 3.96 -15.46 -3.53
N ARG A 421 3.08 -14.51 -3.16
CA ARG A 421 2.53 -13.49 -4.08
C ARG A 421 3.24 -12.14 -3.98
N LEU A 422 3.87 -11.85 -2.85
CA LEU A 422 4.51 -10.57 -2.58
C LEU A 422 5.84 -10.45 -3.33
N VAL A 423 6.01 -9.30 -3.99
CA VAL A 423 7.29 -8.86 -4.54
C VAL A 423 7.94 -7.94 -3.51
N PHE A 424 9.21 -8.21 -3.19
CA PHE A 424 10.02 -7.41 -2.28
C PHE A 424 11.14 -6.70 -3.04
N ALA A 425 11.68 -5.61 -2.46
CA ALA A 425 12.86 -4.95 -3.02
C ALA A 425 14.06 -5.92 -3.06
N PRO A 426 14.93 -5.81 -4.07
CA PRO A 426 16.17 -6.56 -4.09
C PRO A 426 17.06 -6.21 -2.89
N GLU A 427 17.98 -7.10 -2.55
CA GLU A 427 18.97 -6.81 -1.52
C GLU A 427 19.87 -5.64 -1.95
N THR A 428 19.88 -4.59 -1.14
CA THR A 428 20.65 -3.37 -1.39
C THR A 428 21.20 -2.81 -0.09
N GLU A 429 22.02 -1.77 -0.17
CA GLU A 429 22.60 -1.12 1.00
C GLU A 429 21.55 -0.47 1.93
N MET A 430 20.34 -0.19 1.45
CA MET A 430 19.25 0.37 2.26
C MET A 430 18.53 -0.69 3.10
N MET A 431 18.63 -1.98 2.75
CA MET A 431 17.94 -3.04 3.47
C MET A 431 18.47 -3.15 4.89
N GLU A 432 17.57 -3.22 5.87
CA GLU A 432 17.91 -3.34 7.28
C GLU A 432 18.64 -4.65 7.58
N ASP A 433 19.66 -4.60 8.46
CA ASP A 433 20.51 -5.75 8.73
C ASP A 433 19.74 -6.93 9.34
N PHE A 434 18.70 -6.65 10.15
CA PHE A 434 17.88 -7.71 10.73
C PHE A 434 17.01 -8.40 9.68
N ILE A 435 16.57 -7.68 8.63
CA ILE A 435 15.87 -8.26 7.49
C ILE A 435 16.80 -9.19 6.73
N ARG A 436 18.03 -8.75 6.40
CA ARG A 436 19.02 -9.59 5.70
C ARG A 436 19.31 -10.88 6.45
N ARG A 437 19.53 -10.78 7.77
CA ARG A 437 19.76 -11.96 8.62
C ARG A 437 18.55 -12.90 8.62
N GLY A 438 17.33 -12.35 8.74
CA GLY A 438 16.10 -13.13 8.72
C GLY A 438 15.83 -13.83 7.39
N VAL A 439 16.06 -13.16 6.26
CA VAL A 439 15.94 -13.77 4.92
C VAL A 439 16.92 -14.94 4.78
N ALA A 440 18.18 -14.74 5.12
CA ALA A 440 19.19 -15.80 5.07
C ALA A 440 18.88 -16.98 6.01
N GLU A 441 18.23 -16.73 7.15
CA GLU A 441 17.75 -17.78 8.06
C GLU A 441 16.56 -18.55 7.45
N MET A 442 15.54 -17.86 6.94
CA MET A 442 14.39 -18.49 6.29
C MET A 442 14.78 -19.33 5.06
N GLU A 443 15.74 -18.87 4.25
CA GLU A 443 16.27 -19.63 3.12
C GLU A 443 17.00 -20.91 3.58
N ARG A 444 17.78 -20.82 4.65
CA ARG A 444 18.43 -21.98 5.27
C ARG A 444 17.39 -22.98 5.79
N GLU A 445 16.35 -22.50 6.46
CA GLU A 445 15.26 -23.34 6.95
C GLU A 445 14.49 -24.02 5.81
N ARG A 446 14.13 -23.28 4.75
CA ARG A 446 13.47 -23.83 3.55
C ARG A 446 14.35 -24.89 2.88
N ALA A 447 15.66 -24.65 2.77
CA ALA A 447 16.60 -25.63 2.24
C ALA A 447 16.69 -26.88 3.12
N LEU A 448 16.67 -26.74 4.45
CA LEU A 448 16.65 -27.86 5.38
C LEU A 448 15.33 -28.66 5.29
N GLN A 449 14.19 -27.97 5.21
CA GLN A 449 12.87 -28.59 5.06
C GLN A 449 12.74 -29.34 3.72
N SER A 450 13.21 -28.76 2.61
CA SER A 450 13.26 -29.43 1.31
C SER A 450 14.09 -30.70 1.38
N ARG A 451 15.29 -30.63 1.98
CA ARG A 451 16.16 -31.81 2.14
C ARG A 451 15.54 -32.87 3.04
N ALA A 452 14.81 -32.47 4.08
CA ALA A 452 14.09 -33.39 4.95
C ALA A 452 12.90 -34.06 4.23
N ALA A 453 12.17 -33.31 3.41
CA ALA A 453 11.09 -33.84 2.58
C ALA A 453 11.61 -34.85 1.55
N ASP A 454 12.71 -34.53 0.85
CA ASP A 454 13.37 -35.43 -0.10
C ASP A 454 13.87 -36.71 0.58
N ALA A 455 14.47 -36.59 1.77
CA ALA A 455 14.92 -37.73 2.55
C ALA A 455 13.76 -38.60 3.03
N SER A 456 12.64 -37.99 3.43
CA SER A 456 11.41 -38.69 3.81
C SER A 456 10.79 -39.43 2.63
N ALA A 457 10.71 -38.79 1.46
CA ALA A 457 10.20 -39.41 0.23
C ALA A 457 11.07 -40.61 -0.19
N SER A 458 12.40 -40.44 -0.18
CA SER A 458 13.34 -41.53 -0.48
C SER A 458 13.26 -42.69 0.51
N ALA A 459 13.00 -42.41 1.80
CA ALA A 459 12.80 -43.46 2.80
C ALA A 459 11.49 -44.23 2.60
N VAL A 460 10.42 -43.56 2.16
CA VAL A 460 9.14 -44.21 1.81
C VAL A 460 9.32 -45.11 0.59
N GLU A 461 9.94 -44.61 -0.48
CA GLU A 461 10.25 -45.42 -1.67
C GLU A 461 11.11 -46.65 -1.32
N ALA A 462 12.14 -46.49 -0.49
CA ALA A 462 12.98 -47.60 -0.06
C ALA A 462 12.23 -48.64 0.79
N ALA A 463 11.24 -48.21 1.58
CA ALA A 463 10.39 -49.09 2.37
C ALA A 463 9.41 -49.88 1.48
N GLU A 464 8.80 -49.22 0.50
CA GLU A 464 7.92 -49.84 -0.50
C GLU A 464 8.68 -50.87 -1.36
N ASP A 465 9.89 -50.54 -1.80
CA ASP A 465 10.76 -51.46 -2.53
C ASP A 465 11.17 -52.68 -1.69
N ALA A 466 11.49 -52.48 -0.41
CA ALA A 466 11.82 -53.56 0.51
C ALA A 466 10.63 -54.48 0.79
N GLU A 467 9.42 -53.93 0.88
CA GLU A 467 8.17 -54.68 1.05
C GLU A 467 7.80 -55.46 -0.22
N ALA A 468 7.96 -54.85 -1.39
CA ALA A 468 7.81 -55.52 -2.69
C ALA A 468 8.82 -56.66 -2.88
N ALA A 469 10.06 -56.50 -2.41
CA ALA A 469 11.08 -57.56 -2.44
C ALA A 469 10.74 -58.72 -1.48
N ARG A 470 10.18 -58.44 -0.30
CA ARG A 470 9.71 -59.47 0.66
C ARG A 470 8.49 -60.22 0.13
N GLY A 471 7.57 -59.54 -0.56
CA GLY A 471 6.41 -60.17 -1.22
C GLY A 471 6.79 -61.13 -2.36
N ARG A 472 7.91 -60.90 -3.06
CA ARG A 472 8.41 -61.78 -4.13
C ARG A 472 9.26 -62.96 -3.62
N GLY A 473 9.72 -62.92 -2.37
CA GLY A 473 10.51 -63.99 -1.74
C GLY A 473 9.69 -65.13 -1.12
N GLY A 474 8.38 -64.94 -0.91
CA GLY A 474 7.51 -65.89 -0.20
C GLY A 474 6.94 -67.04 -1.03
N SER A 475 7.26 -67.13 -2.33
CA SER A 475 6.72 -68.16 -3.23
C SER A 475 7.84 -69.03 -3.82
N ARG A 476 8.64 -69.69 -2.96
CA ARG A 476 9.46 -70.84 -3.36
C ARG A 476 9.55 -71.89 -2.24
N LYS A 477 9.03 -73.08 -2.57
CA LYS A 477 9.00 -74.40 -1.89
C LYS A 477 7.73 -74.64 -1.07
N CYS A 478 6.80 -75.50 -1.51
CA CYS A 478 6.86 -76.98 -1.68
C CYS A 478 7.29 -77.71 -0.42
#